data_AF-A0A5S4ZQ62-F1
#
_entry.id   AF-A0A5S4ZQ62-F1
#
_cell.length_a   1.000
_cell.length_b   1.000
_cell.length_c   1.000
_cell.angle_alpha   90.00
_cell.angle_beta   90.00
_cell.angle_gamma   90.00
#
_symmetry.space_group_name_H-M   'P 1'
#
loop_
_entity.id
_entity.type
_entity.pdbx_description
1 polymer ?
#
loop_
_entity_poly.entity_id
_entity_poly.type
_entity_poly.pdbx_seq_one_letter_code
_entity_poly.pdbx_strand_id
1 'polypeptide(L)'
;MLADSRVPSNASAIGAELDLKFCTQMINLSTKPVIIAGGINAGNVGNILMRTGADFIDVMTGVENSPGEKDAESLSRLLTSVSVAK
;
A
#
# COMPACT_ATOMS: atom_id res chain seq x y z
N MET A 1 5.39 -4.92 12.10
CA MET A 1 5.61 -3.46 12.19
C MET A 1 4.90 -2.81 11.01
N LEU A 2 4.21 -1.69 11.19
CA LEU A 2 3.59 -0.96 10.09
C LEU A 2 4.54 0.16 9.64
N ALA A 3 4.89 0.19 8.36
CA ALA A 3 5.68 1.25 7.75
C ALA A 3 4.78 2.03 6.79
N ASP A 4 4.35 3.21 7.23
CA ASP A 4 3.52 4.13 6.42
C ASP A 4 4.37 5.30 5.94
N SER A 5 4.33 5.55 4.63
CA SER A 5 5.02 6.69 4.00
C SER A 5 4.24 8.00 4.12
N ARG A 6 2.98 7.95 4.57
CA ARG A 6 2.20 9.14 4.87
C ARG A 6 2.70 9.82 6.15
N VAL A 7 3.00 11.10 6.02
CA VAL A 7 3.46 12.00 7.07
C VAL A 7 2.61 13.28 7.04
N PRO A 8 2.58 14.08 8.12
CA PRO A 8 1.75 15.29 8.15
C PRO A 8 1.95 16.23 6.95
N SER A 9 3.17 16.31 6.42
CA SER A 9 3.51 17.14 5.27
C SER A 9 2.93 16.66 3.93
N ASN A 10 2.53 15.39 3.80
CA ASN A 10 1.91 14.84 2.59
C ASN A 10 0.49 14.30 2.83
N ALA A 11 -0.08 14.54 4.02
CA ALA A 11 -1.38 13.99 4.44
C ALA A 11 -2.56 14.44 3.58
N SER A 12 -2.51 15.65 3.01
CA SER A 12 -3.56 16.20 2.14
C SER A 12 -3.46 15.74 0.68
N ALA A 13 -2.38 15.06 0.29
CA ALA A 13 -2.20 14.59 -1.07
C ALA A 13 -3.08 13.35 -1.33
N ILE A 14 -4.16 13.54 -2.07
CA ILE A 14 -5.01 12.45 -2.55
C ILE A 14 -4.16 11.56 -3.46
N GLY A 15 -4.03 10.28 -3.10
CA GLY A 15 -3.20 9.33 -3.86
C GLY A 15 -1.70 9.53 -3.70
N ALA A 16 -1.23 10.14 -2.60
CA ALA A 16 0.21 10.26 -2.29
C ALA A 16 0.95 8.95 -2.62
N GLU A 17 1.96 9.05 -3.49
CA GLU A 17 2.74 7.90 -3.91
C GLU A 17 3.53 7.34 -2.73
N LEU A 18 3.45 6.01 -2.57
CA LEU A 18 4.21 5.27 -1.58
C LEU A 18 5.72 5.49 -1.80
N ASP A 19 6.45 5.91 -0.77
CA ASP A 19 7.92 5.97 -0.84
C ASP A 19 8.50 4.55 -0.81
N LEU A 20 8.76 4.03 -2.01
CA LEU A 20 9.28 2.68 -2.20
C LEU A 20 10.68 2.49 -1.62
N LYS A 21 11.52 3.54 -1.60
CA LYS A 21 12.86 3.43 -1.00
C LYS A 21 12.73 3.24 0.50
N PHE A 22 11.90 4.06 1.15
CA PHE A 22 11.61 3.93 2.58
C PHE A 22 11.04 2.53 2.90
N CYS A 23 10.03 2.08 2.14
CA CYS A 23 9.42 0.76 2.35
C CYS A 23 10.44 -0.38 2.21
N THR A 24 11.23 -0.39 1.14
CA THR A 24 12.27 -1.41 0.92
C THR A 24 13.33 -1.38 2.03
N GLN A 25 13.74 -0.20 2.49
CA GLN A 25 14.67 -0.08 3.62
C GLN A 25 14.08 -0.68 4.90
N MET A 26 12.82 -0.39 5.22
CA MET A 26 12.17 -0.93 6.41
C MET A 26 12.03 -2.45 6.34
N ILE A 27 11.69 -3.00 5.18
CA ILE A 27 11.62 -4.46 4.96
C ILE A 27 13.00 -5.09 5.16
N ASN A 28 14.06 -4.53 4.56
CA ASN A 28 15.39 -5.12 4.57
C ASN A 28 16.11 -5.01 5.93
N LEU A 29 15.84 -3.94 6.68
CA LEU A 29 16.53 -3.67 7.96
C LEU A 29 15.79 -4.26 9.17
N SER A 30 14.50 -4.55 9.04
CA SER A 30 13.69 -5.05 10.15
C SER A 30 13.93 -6.53 10.38
N THR A 31 14.15 -6.91 11.64
CA THR A 31 14.18 -8.32 12.07
C THR A 31 12.79 -8.92 12.28
N LYS A 32 11.73 -8.12 12.12
CA LYS A 32 10.32 -8.52 12.25
C LYS A 32 9.59 -8.30 10.93
N PRO A 33 8.49 -9.05 10.66
CA PRO A 33 7.64 -8.81 9.50
C PRO A 33 7.18 -7.35 9.40
N VAL A 34 7.24 -6.81 8.18
CA VAL A 34 6.85 -5.44 7.86
C VAL A 34 5.59 -5.47 7.01
N ILE A 35 4.62 -4.67 7.42
CA ILE A 35 3.41 -4.35 6.67
C ILE A 35 3.65 -2.96 6.10
N ILE A 36 3.57 -2.79 4.78
CA ILE A 36 3.71 -1.48 4.14
C ILE A 36 2.34 -0.83 3.91
N ALA A 37 2.26 0.48 4.10
CA ALA A 37 1.04 1.25 4.00
C ALA A 37 1.26 2.59 3.30
N GLY A 38 0.16 3.17 2.83
CA GLY A 38 0.13 4.51 2.23
C GLY A 38 -0.19 4.47 0.74
N GLY A 39 -1.40 4.94 0.37
CA GLY A 39 -1.77 5.15 -1.04
C GLY A 39 -1.93 3.89 -1.91
N ILE A 40 -1.87 2.69 -1.33
CA ILE A 40 -1.98 1.41 -2.06
C ILE A 40 -3.41 1.22 -2.60
N ASN A 41 -3.52 0.87 -3.88
CA ASN A 41 -4.76 0.60 -4.61
C ASN A 41 -4.54 -0.42 -5.74
N ALA A 42 -5.63 -0.84 -6.42
CA ALA A 42 -5.56 -1.85 -7.47
C ALA A 42 -4.65 -1.50 -8.66
N GLY A 43 -4.43 -0.21 -8.94
CA GLY A 43 -3.60 0.25 -10.05
C GLY A 43 -2.10 0.27 -9.75
N ASN A 44 -1.69 0.31 -8.48
CA ASN A 44 -0.28 0.39 -8.10
C ASN A 44 0.25 -0.83 -7.33
N VAL A 45 -0.64 -1.63 -6.71
CA VAL A 45 -0.22 -2.71 -5.79
C VAL A 45 0.74 -3.70 -6.43
N GLY A 46 0.54 -4.10 -7.69
CA GLY A 46 1.43 -5.06 -8.35
C GLY A 46 2.86 -4.54 -8.52
N ASN A 47 3.01 -3.28 -8.94
CA ASN A 47 4.33 -2.64 -9.05
C ASN A 47 4.98 -2.45 -7.67
N ILE A 48 4.19 -2.11 -6.65
CA ILE A 48 4.69 -1.98 -5.28
C ILE A 48 5.25 -3.31 -4.79
N LEU A 49 4.46 -4.39 -4.86
CA LEU A 49 4.87 -5.72 -4.42
C LEU A 49 6.13 -6.20 -5.15
N MET A 50 6.17 -6.04 -6.49
CA MET A 50 7.32 -6.40 -7.31
C MET A 50 8.59 -5.63 -6.90
N ARG A 51 8.48 -4.33 -6.62
CA ARG A 51 9.65 -3.49 -6.32
C ARG A 51 10.12 -3.58 -4.88
N THR A 52 9.22 -3.83 -3.93
CA THR A 52 9.57 -3.87 -2.50
C THR A 52 9.78 -5.28 -1.98
N GLY A 53 9.24 -6.30 -2.64
CA GLY A 53 9.22 -7.68 -2.11
C GLY A 53 8.37 -7.82 -0.85
N ALA A 54 7.36 -6.96 -0.66
CA ALA A 54 6.56 -6.97 0.55
C ALA A 54 5.64 -8.21 0.61
N ASP A 55 5.59 -8.86 1.77
CA ASP A 55 4.65 -9.95 2.02
C ASP A 55 3.30 -9.48 2.55
N PHE A 56 3.26 -8.31 3.16
CA PHE A 56 2.08 -7.76 3.80
C PHE A 56 1.87 -6.29 3.39
N ILE A 57 0.61 -5.96 3.08
CA ILE A 57 0.17 -4.60 2.77
C ILE A 57 -1.00 -4.22 3.68
N ASP A 58 -1.12 -2.93 3.98
CA ASP A 58 -2.28 -2.34 4.62
C ASP A 58 -2.92 -1.31 3.67
N VAL A 59 -4.25 -1.33 3.58
CA VAL A 59 -5.03 -0.53 2.63
C VAL A 59 -6.15 0.22 3.34
N MET A 60 -6.21 1.52 3.09
CA MET A 60 -7.26 2.40 3.63
C MET A 60 -8.03 3.06 2.49
N THR A 61 -7.69 4.29 2.11
CA THR A 61 -8.43 5.08 1.09
C THR A 61 -8.41 4.49 -0.32
N GLY A 62 -7.46 3.60 -0.65
CA GLY A 62 -7.33 3.04 -2.00
C GLY A 62 -8.40 2.01 -2.39
N VAL A 63 -9.29 1.68 -1.46
CA VAL A 63 -10.46 0.79 -1.66
C VAL A 63 -11.75 1.43 -1.16
N GLU A 64 -11.79 2.76 -1.05
CA GLU A 64 -12.95 3.53 -0.64
C GLU A 64 -13.57 4.26 -1.83
N ASN A 65 -14.90 4.33 -1.90
CA ASN A 65 -15.62 5.19 -2.87
C ASN A 65 -15.94 6.58 -2.27
N SER A 66 -16.06 6.66 -0.95
CA SER A 66 -16.26 7.87 -0.17
C SER A 66 -15.51 7.73 1.17
N PRO A 67 -15.11 8.83 1.85
CA PRO A 67 -14.30 8.75 3.06
C PRO A 67 -14.91 7.84 4.14
N GLY A 68 -14.22 6.75 4.46
CA GLY A 68 -14.66 5.77 5.46
C GLY A 68 -15.66 4.70 4.94
N GLU A 69 -16.05 4.76 3.67
CA GLU A 69 -16.93 3.76 3.04
C GLU A 69 -16.13 2.87 2.08
N LYS A 70 -15.99 1.59 2.44
CA LYS A 70 -15.29 0.61 1.62
C LYS A 70 -16.14 0.21 0.41
N ASP A 71 -15.52 0.18 -0.76
CA ASP A 71 -16.15 -0.23 -2.00
C ASP A 71 -15.76 -1.67 -2.35
N ALA A 72 -16.76 -2.54 -2.47
CA ALA A 72 -16.56 -3.96 -2.73
C ALA A 72 -15.90 -4.22 -4.09
N GLU A 73 -16.21 -3.40 -5.10
CA GLU A 73 -15.61 -3.54 -6.43
C GLU A 73 -14.12 -3.17 -6.40
N SER A 74 -13.77 -2.07 -5.73
CA SER A 74 -12.39 -1.63 -5.54
C SER A 74 -11.56 -2.64 -4.75
N LEU A 75 -12.15 -3.26 -3.72
CA LEU A 75 -11.51 -4.34 -2.99
C LEU A 75 -11.30 -5.58 -3.86
N SER A 76 -12.30 -5.96 -4.67
CA SER A 76 -12.19 -7.07 -5.61
C SER A 76 -11.05 -6.84 -6.62
N ARG A 77 -10.99 -5.65 -7.23
CA ARG A 77 -9.92 -5.26 -8.16
C ARG A 77 -8.54 -5.31 -7.49
N LEU A 78 -8.44 -4.83 -6.24
CA LEU A 78 -7.19 -4.89 -5.49
C LEU A 78 -6.72 -6.33 -5.30
N LEU A 79 -7.60 -7.22 -4.84
CA LEU A 79 -7.28 -8.63 -4.63
C LEU A 79 -6.88 -9.34 -5.93
N THR A 80 -7.56 -9.03 -7.04
CA THR A 80 -7.15 -9.52 -8.36
C THR A 80 -5.75 -9.04 -8.73
N SER A 81 -5.45 -7.75 -8.58
CA SER A 81 -4.11 -7.20 -8.87
C SER A 81 -3.01 -7.84 -8.00
N VAL A 82 -3.31 -8.15 -6.73
CA VAL A 82 -2.37 -8.85 -5.83
C VAL A 82 -2.11 -10.28 -6.32
N SER A 83 -3.16 -11.00 -6.73
CA SER A 83 -3.04 -12.39 -7.17
C SER A 83 -2.22 -12.58 -8.45
N VAL A 84 -2.17 -11.55 -9.31
CA VAL A 84 -1.40 -11.57 -10.56
C VAL A 84 0.06 -11.15 -10.35
N ALA A 85 0.36 -10.43 -9.27
CA ALA A 85 1.69 -9.89 -9.00
C ALA A 85 2.63 -10.84 -8.24
N LYS A 86 2.11 -11.92 -7.66
CA LYS A 86 2.88 -13.01 -7.04
C LYS A 86 2.93 -14.22 -7.97
#